data_AF-A0A832CKD8-F1
#
_entry.id   AF-A0A832CKD8-F1
#
_cell.length_a   1.000
_cell.length_b   1.000
_cell.length_c   1.000
_cell.angle_alpha   90.00
_cell.angle_beta   90.00
_cell.angle_gamma   90.00
#
_symmetry.space_group_name_H-M   'P 1'
#
loop_
_entity.id
_entity.type
_entity.pdbx_description
1 polymer ?
#
loop_
_entity_poly.entity_id
_entity_poly.type
_entity_poly.pdbx_seq_one_letter_code
_entity_poly.pdbx_strand_id
1 'polypeptide(L)'
;MAVVGPVKPRLVIVGEEKIPFEQGSEHIGLRLGVVGVVKVDEGVPLTRFKTANRLIYILARLEANKGGYDDGILLNHANHIVGASAANLLWVKDGCIFFVPPSEGALPGITQELVKRICGAFGIVIQERLGRLEDILGADEVFVDVFWVGCGKS
;
A
#
# COMPACT_ATOMS: atom_id res chain seq x y z
N MET A 1 -13.59 -33.00 -8.09
CA MET A 1 -13.71 -31.54 -7.88
C MET A 1 -15.18 -31.19 -7.74
N ALA A 2 -15.60 -30.68 -6.58
CA ALA A 2 -16.96 -30.16 -6.43
C ALA A 2 -17.08 -28.84 -7.21
N VAL A 3 -17.94 -28.81 -8.21
CA VAL A 3 -18.30 -27.57 -8.90
C VAL A 3 -19.21 -26.80 -7.96
N VAL A 4 -18.69 -25.72 -7.38
CA VAL A 4 -19.51 -24.80 -6.59
C VAL A 4 -20.49 -24.15 -7.56
N GLY A 5 -21.79 -24.39 -7.36
CA GLY A 5 -22.84 -23.78 -8.16
C GLY A 5 -22.81 -22.25 -8.08
N PRO A 6 -23.53 -21.54 -8.97
CA PRO A 6 -23.53 -20.09 -8.98
C PRO A 6 -24.01 -19.52 -7.64
N VAL A 7 -23.17 -18.69 -7.01
CA VAL A 7 -23.50 -17.98 -5.78
C VAL A 7 -24.16 -16.65 -6.15
N LYS A 8 -25.33 -16.35 -5.58
CA LYS A 8 -25.95 -15.03 -5.73
C LYS A 8 -25.14 -13.99 -4.94
N PRO A 9 -24.52 -12.98 -5.57
CA PRO A 9 -23.75 -11.98 -4.85
C PRO A 9 -24.66 -11.13 -3.96
N ARG A 10 -24.11 -10.66 -2.83
CA ARG A 10 -24.76 -9.68 -1.95
C ARG A 10 -24.06 -8.33 -2.14
N LEU A 11 -24.83 -7.29 -2.44
CA LEU A 11 -24.35 -5.91 -2.47
C LEU A 11 -24.76 -5.22 -1.16
N VAL A 12 -23.77 -4.65 -0.47
CA VAL A 12 -23.96 -3.85 0.74
C VAL A 12 -23.20 -2.54 0.54
N ILE A 13 -23.84 -1.41 0.81
CA ILE A 13 -23.24 -0.08 0.79
C ILE A 13 -23.36 0.48 2.20
N VAL A 14 -22.23 0.87 2.78
CA VAL A 14 -22.15 1.50 4.10
C VAL A 14 -21.55 2.88 3.92
N GLY A 15 -22.20 3.91 4.46
CA GLY A 15 -21.68 5.27 4.49
C GLY A 15 -21.22 5.61 5.90
N GLU A 16 -20.02 6.17 6.01
CA GLU A 16 -19.45 6.68 7.26
C GLU A 16 -19.03 8.14 7.05
N GLU A 17 -19.21 8.98 8.06
CA GLU A 17 -18.74 10.36 8.02
C GLU A 17 -17.23 10.40 8.23
N LYS A 18 -16.52 11.11 7.35
CA LYS A 18 -15.06 11.19 7.42
C LYS A 18 -14.66 12.32 8.36
N ILE A 19 -13.96 12.00 9.44
CA ILE A 19 -13.28 12.99 10.27
C ILE A 19 -12.07 13.50 9.45
N PRO A 20 -12.00 14.80 9.13
CA PRO A 20 -10.86 15.36 8.42
C PRO A 20 -9.58 15.17 9.24
N PHE A 21 -8.42 15.15 8.57
CA PHE A 21 -7.15 15.32 9.27
C PHE A 21 -7.21 16.62 10.08
N GLU A 22 -6.72 16.58 11.33
CA GLU A 22 -6.49 17.83 12.06
C GLU A 22 -5.49 18.66 11.25
N GLN A 23 -5.86 19.90 10.91
CA GLN A 23 -4.97 20.80 10.17
C GLN A 23 -3.58 20.81 10.82
N GLY A 24 -2.54 20.51 10.02
CA GLY A 24 -1.15 20.46 10.48
C GLY A 24 -0.60 19.08 10.82
N SER A 25 -1.43 18.03 10.85
CA SER A 25 -0.95 16.64 11.03
C SER A 25 -0.28 16.06 9.76
N GLU A 26 -0.46 16.71 8.61
CA GLU A 26 0.25 16.40 7.35
C GLU A 26 1.75 16.67 7.39
N HIS A 27 2.24 17.39 8.39
CA HIS A 27 3.68 17.58 8.62
C HIS A 27 4.32 16.49 9.49
N ILE A 28 3.51 15.60 10.08
CA ILE A 28 4.00 14.49 10.90
C ILE A 28 4.18 13.27 9.99
N GLY A 29 5.42 13.04 9.56
CA GLY A 29 5.79 11.86 8.77
C GLY A 29 5.49 10.56 9.52
N LEU A 30 5.18 9.49 8.77
CA LEU A 30 4.95 8.16 9.32
C LEU A 30 6.27 7.42 9.51
N ARG A 31 6.42 6.73 10.65
CA ARG A 31 7.51 5.79 10.91
C ARG A 31 7.11 4.44 10.34
N LEU A 32 7.78 4.00 9.28
CA LEU A 32 7.54 2.70 8.66
C LEU A 32 8.57 1.67 9.13
N GLY A 33 8.09 0.51 9.56
CA GLY A 33 8.93 -0.64 9.94
C GLY A 33 8.88 -1.73 8.89
N VAL A 34 9.99 -2.41 8.61
CA VAL A 34 9.95 -3.61 7.75
C VAL A 34 9.42 -4.78 8.58
N VAL A 35 8.38 -5.46 8.08
CA VAL A 35 7.75 -6.58 8.78
C VAL A 35 8.21 -7.93 8.22
N GLY A 36 8.34 -8.93 9.09
CA GLY A 36 8.82 -10.27 8.75
C GLY A 36 7.85 -11.41 9.05
N VAL A 37 6.77 -11.15 9.80
CA VAL A 37 5.81 -12.18 10.26
C VAL A 37 5.07 -12.84 9.11
N VAL A 38 4.90 -12.12 8.00
CA VAL A 38 4.24 -12.60 6.78
C VAL A 38 4.97 -12.09 5.55
N LYS A 39 4.86 -12.86 4.48
CA LYS A 39 5.26 -12.46 3.13
C LYS A 39 4.05 -12.51 2.22
N VAL A 40 3.98 -11.59 1.26
CA VAL A 40 2.97 -11.63 0.22
C VAL A 40 3.45 -12.62 -0.85
N ASP A 41 2.56 -13.53 -1.24
CA ASP A 41 2.78 -14.41 -2.39
C ASP A 41 2.18 -13.74 -3.64
N GLU A 42 3.05 -13.20 -4.48
CA GLU A 42 2.70 -12.53 -5.73
C GLU A 42 2.04 -13.47 -6.76
N GLY A 43 2.24 -14.79 -6.60
CA GLY A 43 1.61 -15.83 -7.42
C GLY A 43 0.13 -16.06 -7.08
N VAL A 44 -0.32 -15.62 -5.90
CA VAL A 44 -1.73 -15.73 -5.50
C VAL A 44 -2.57 -14.71 -6.28
N PRO A 45 -3.58 -15.15 -7.08
CA PRO A 45 -4.37 -14.22 -7.92
C PRO A 45 -5.12 -13.14 -7.13
N LEU A 46 -5.43 -13.40 -5.86
CA LEU A 46 -6.18 -12.48 -4.99
C LEU A 46 -5.43 -11.19 -4.66
N THR A 47 -4.10 -11.15 -4.79
CA THR A 47 -3.28 -9.95 -4.54
C THR A 47 -3.65 -8.79 -5.47
N ARG A 48 -4.17 -9.10 -6.67
CA ARG A 48 -4.59 -8.13 -7.68
C ARG A 48 -5.97 -7.54 -7.43
N PHE A 49 -6.70 -8.03 -6.42
CA PHE A 49 -8.06 -7.62 -6.12
C PHE A 49 -8.17 -7.10 -4.70
N LYS A 50 -8.92 -6.00 -4.52
CA LYS A 50 -9.24 -5.48 -3.18
C LYS A 50 -10.28 -6.38 -2.53
N THR A 51 -9.85 -7.39 -1.79
CA THR A 51 -10.74 -8.35 -1.12
C THR A 51 -10.86 -8.08 0.40
N ALA A 52 -11.81 -8.77 1.03
CA ALA A 52 -11.93 -8.84 2.49
C ALA A 52 -10.92 -9.81 3.13
N ASN A 53 -10.15 -10.57 2.33
CA ASN A 53 -9.07 -11.41 2.84
C ASN A 53 -7.86 -10.54 3.22
N ARG A 54 -7.91 -9.98 4.42
CA ARG A 54 -6.95 -8.97 4.91
C ARG A 54 -5.98 -9.49 5.98
N LEU A 55 -5.98 -10.79 6.28
CA LEU A 55 -5.21 -11.36 7.40
C LEU A 55 -3.71 -11.03 7.33
N ILE A 56 -3.11 -11.15 6.14
CA ILE A 56 -1.68 -10.82 5.91
C ILE A 56 -1.40 -9.37 6.33
N TYR A 57 -2.21 -8.43 5.86
CA TYR A 57 -2.06 -7.01 6.17
C TYR A 57 -2.32 -6.70 7.65
N ILE A 58 -3.28 -7.37 8.29
CA ILE A 58 -3.56 -7.22 9.73
C ILE A 58 -2.35 -7.69 10.57
N LEU A 59 -1.76 -8.83 10.24
CA LEU A 59 -0.58 -9.35 10.93
C LEU A 59 0.63 -8.42 10.76
N ALA A 60 0.84 -7.93 9.54
CA ALA A 60 1.87 -6.91 9.27
C ALA A 60 1.67 -5.67 10.13
N ARG A 61 0.44 -5.13 10.22
CA ARG A 61 0.16 -3.95 11.06
C ARG A 61 0.41 -4.22 12.55
N LEU A 62 0.03 -5.39 13.04
CA LEU A 62 0.27 -5.78 14.44
C LEU A 62 1.76 -5.88 14.77
N GLU A 63 2.57 -6.42 13.86
CA GLU A 63 4.04 -6.47 14.04
C GLU A 63 4.64 -5.07 14.06
N ALA A 64 4.27 -4.22 13.10
CA ALA A 64 4.74 -2.83 13.04
C ALA A 64 4.41 -2.06 14.31
N ASN A 65 3.16 -2.16 14.78
CA ASN A 65 2.71 -1.50 16.02
C ASN A 65 3.51 -2.01 17.24
N LYS A 66 3.78 -3.32 17.34
CA LYS A 66 4.62 -3.89 18.42
C LYS A 66 6.06 -3.38 18.37
N GLY A 67 6.57 -3.05 17.18
CA GLY A 67 7.88 -2.44 16.96
C GLY A 67 7.92 -0.92 17.19
N GLY A 68 6.81 -0.28 17.53
CA GLY A 68 6.73 1.17 17.69
C GLY A 68 6.72 1.96 16.38
N TYR A 69 6.29 1.32 15.29
CA TYR A 69 6.09 1.95 13.98
C TYR A 69 4.62 2.26 13.75
N ASP A 70 4.35 3.27 12.91
CA ASP A 70 3.00 3.67 12.54
C ASP A 70 2.38 2.73 11.52
N ASP A 71 3.20 2.14 10.62
CA ASP A 71 2.77 1.14 9.64
C ASP A 71 3.94 0.21 9.25
N GLY A 72 3.62 -0.92 8.61
CA GLY A 72 4.56 -1.97 8.23
C GLY A 72 4.76 -2.08 6.72
N ILE A 73 6.02 -2.07 6.26
CA ILE A 73 6.43 -2.37 4.87
C ILE A 73 6.40 -3.88 4.66
N LEU A 74 5.53 -4.32 3.75
CA LEU A 74 5.43 -5.72 3.36
C LEU A 74 6.40 -6.05 2.25
N LEU A 75 6.93 -7.27 2.34
CA LEU A 75 7.81 -7.85 1.35
C LEU A 75 7.17 -9.11 0.76
N ASN A 76 7.53 -9.44 -0.47
CA ASN A 76 7.24 -10.73 -1.07
C ASN A 76 8.33 -11.77 -0.73
N HIS A 77 8.17 -12.99 -1.27
CA HIS A 77 9.12 -14.08 -1.03
C HIS A 77 10.51 -13.83 -1.62
N ALA A 78 10.61 -12.99 -2.66
CA ALA A 78 11.87 -12.53 -3.23
C ALA A 78 12.53 -11.36 -2.44
N ASN A 79 11.94 -10.95 -1.31
CA ASN A 79 12.33 -9.77 -0.52
C ASN A 79 12.20 -8.43 -1.28
N HIS A 80 11.38 -8.39 -2.32
CA HIS A 80 10.97 -7.13 -2.93
C HIS A 80 9.81 -6.52 -2.16
N ILE A 81 9.73 -5.20 -2.18
CA ILE A 81 8.67 -4.41 -1.57
C ILE A 81 7.39 -4.64 -2.33
N VAL A 82 6.31 -4.80 -1.58
CA VAL A 82 4.94 -4.92 -2.09
C VAL A 82 4.16 -3.63 -1.86
N GLY A 83 4.32 -3.03 -0.68
CA GLY A 83 3.54 -1.89 -0.20
C GLY A 83 3.59 -1.81 1.32
N ALA A 84 2.67 -1.07 1.91
CA ALA A 84 2.45 -1.02 3.36
C ALA A 84 1.19 -1.81 3.75
N SER A 85 0.92 -1.96 5.06
CA SER A 85 -0.24 -2.76 5.49
C SER A 85 -1.59 -2.14 5.08
N ALA A 86 -1.64 -0.82 4.94
CA ALA A 86 -2.84 -0.10 4.57
C ALA A 86 -2.76 0.66 3.23
N ALA A 87 -1.59 0.69 2.58
CA ALA A 87 -1.28 1.62 1.48
C ALA A 87 -0.34 0.99 0.44
N ASN A 88 -0.26 1.55 -0.77
CA ASN A 88 0.92 1.29 -1.61
C ASN A 88 2.05 2.28 -1.27
N LEU A 89 3.26 1.91 -1.66
CA LEU A 89 4.45 2.74 -1.49
C LEU A 89 4.85 3.38 -2.81
N LEU A 90 5.14 4.68 -2.75
CA LEU A 90 5.80 5.43 -3.81
C LEU A 90 7.07 6.05 -3.24
N TRP A 91 8.11 6.16 -4.05
CA TRP A 91 9.35 6.81 -3.63
C TRP A 91 9.89 7.71 -4.74
N VAL A 92 10.58 8.76 -4.33
CA VAL A 92 11.21 9.73 -5.21
C VAL A 92 12.70 9.48 -5.21
N LYS A 93 13.29 9.41 -6.41
CA LYS A 93 14.73 9.45 -6.56
C LYS A 93 15.13 10.28 -7.78
N ASP A 94 16.01 11.26 -7.58
CA ASP A 94 16.55 12.13 -8.63
C ASP A 94 15.44 12.79 -9.47
N GLY A 95 14.39 13.29 -8.79
CA GLY A 95 13.23 13.94 -9.42
C GLY A 95 12.26 13.01 -10.15
N CYS A 96 12.48 11.69 -10.08
CA CYS A 96 11.59 10.68 -10.66
C CYS A 96 10.80 9.95 -9.57
N ILE A 97 9.53 9.65 -9.82
CA ILE A 97 8.66 8.89 -8.92
C ILE A 97 8.62 7.42 -9.37
N PHE A 98 8.70 6.53 -8.40
CA PHE A 98 8.64 5.10 -8.62
C PHE A 98 7.55 4.47 -7.77
N PHE A 99 6.98 3.38 -8.27
CA PHE A 99 6.02 2.58 -7.54
C PHE A 99 6.18 1.10 -7.92
N VAL A 100 5.74 0.23 -7.01
CA VAL A 100 5.85 -1.21 -7.18
C VAL A 100 4.80 -1.71 -8.20
N PRO A 101 5.20 -2.51 -9.21
CA PRO A 101 4.25 -3.06 -10.18
C PRO A 101 3.38 -4.17 -9.54
N PRO A 102 2.14 -4.38 -10.03
CA PRO A 102 1.26 -5.44 -9.52
C PRO A 102 1.83 -6.86 -9.67
N SER A 103 2.82 -7.07 -10.55
CA SER A 103 3.51 -8.35 -10.69
C SER A 103 4.28 -8.77 -9.44
N GLU A 104 4.64 -7.82 -8.57
CA GLU A 104 5.33 -8.09 -7.30
C GLU A 104 4.35 -8.30 -6.13
N GLY A 105 3.04 -8.32 -6.39
CA GLY A 105 1.99 -8.49 -5.39
C GLY A 105 1.37 -7.18 -4.88
N ALA A 106 1.78 -6.03 -5.42
CA ALA A 106 1.19 -4.73 -5.10
C ALA A 106 -0.25 -4.63 -5.63
N LEU A 107 -1.12 -3.95 -4.88
CA LEU A 107 -2.51 -3.76 -5.30
C LEU A 107 -2.59 -2.58 -6.29
N PRO A 108 -3.26 -2.73 -7.46
CA PRO A 108 -3.50 -1.60 -8.35
C PRO A 108 -4.29 -0.49 -7.63
N GLY A 109 -3.64 0.67 -7.42
CA GLY A 109 -4.20 1.77 -6.65
C GLY A 109 -4.85 2.83 -7.54
N ILE A 110 -6.09 3.22 -7.24
CA ILE A 110 -6.74 4.35 -7.95
C ILE A 110 -6.05 5.69 -7.66
N THR A 111 -5.46 5.85 -6.47
CA THR A 111 -4.72 7.06 -6.10
C THR A 111 -3.44 7.16 -6.93
N GLN A 112 -2.71 6.06 -7.11
CA GLN A 112 -1.57 5.97 -8.02
C GLN A 112 -1.93 6.38 -9.45
N GLU A 113 -3.07 5.97 -10.00
CA GLU A 113 -3.52 6.42 -11.34
C GLU A 113 -3.77 7.93 -11.39
N LEU A 114 -4.32 8.52 -10.32
CA LEU A 114 -4.45 9.97 -10.22
C LEU A 114 -3.08 10.67 -10.15
N VAL A 115 -2.15 10.14 -9.35
CA VAL A 115 -0.77 10.65 -9.27
C VAL A 115 -0.11 10.61 -10.64
N LYS A 116 -0.23 9.50 -11.39
CA LYS A 116 0.30 9.38 -12.77
C LYS A 116 -0.23 10.49 -13.67
N ARG A 117 -1.54 10.73 -13.64
CA ARG A 117 -2.18 11.78 -14.43
C ARG A 117 -1.68 13.18 -14.07
N ILE A 118 -1.53 13.46 -12.77
CA ILE A 118 -1.04 14.74 -12.28
C ILE A 118 0.42 14.93 -12.72
N CYS A 119 1.29 13.95 -12.47
CA CYS A 119 2.70 13.98 -12.88
C CYS A 119 2.85 14.23 -14.38
N GLY A 120 2.04 13.56 -15.22
CA GLY A 120 2.03 13.78 -16.66
C GLY A 120 1.69 15.22 -17.06
N ALA A 121 0.80 15.90 -16.33
CA ALA A 121 0.47 17.30 -16.57
C ALA A 121 1.60 18.28 -16.20
N PHE A 122 2.48 17.89 -15.26
CA PHE A 122 3.61 18.70 -14.80
C PHE A 122 4.96 18.26 -15.39
N GLY A 123 4.97 17.25 -16.27
CA GLY A 123 6.21 16.72 -16.86
C GLY A 123 7.09 15.95 -15.87
N ILE A 124 6.52 15.45 -14.77
CA ILE A 124 7.22 14.64 -13.77
C ILE A 124 7.21 13.18 -14.23
N VAL A 125 8.38 12.54 -14.23
CA VAL A 125 8.52 11.12 -14.58
C VAL A 125 7.98 10.26 -13.45
N ILE A 126 7.07 9.35 -13.79
CA ILE A 126 6.55 8.33 -12.87
C ILE A 126 6.53 6.98 -13.58
N GLN A 127 7.13 5.96 -12.97
CA GLN A 127 7.27 4.66 -13.60
C GLN A 127 7.25 3.48 -12.63
N GLU A 128 6.86 2.33 -13.16
CA GLU A 128 6.94 1.07 -12.45
C GLU A 128 8.40 0.69 -12.22
N ARG A 129 8.71 0.28 -10.99
CA ARG A 129 10.01 -0.27 -10.63
C ARG A 129 9.84 -1.32 -9.54
N LEU A 130 10.58 -2.40 -9.66
CA LEU A 130 10.75 -3.37 -8.57
C LEU A 130 11.41 -2.66 -7.39
N GLY A 131 10.73 -2.61 -6.24
CA GLY A 131 11.24 -1.92 -5.06
C GLY A 131 12.08 -2.86 -4.18
N ARG A 132 13.32 -2.47 -3.86
CA ARG A 132 14.14 -3.09 -2.81
C ARG A 132 14.22 -2.16 -1.61
N LEU A 133 14.60 -2.71 -0.45
CA LEU A 133 14.81 -1.88 0.75
C LEU A 133 15.90 -0.81 0.51
N GLU A 134 16.92 -1.12 -0.26
CA GLU A 134 17.97 -0.19 -0.66
C GLU A 134 17.41 1.02 -1.44
N ASP A 135 16.41 0.81 -2.29
CA ASP A 135 15.77 1.90 -3.04
C ASP A 135 15.06 2.88 -2.11
N ILE A 136 14.40 2.36 -1.06
CA ILE A 136 13.69 3.19 -0.07
C ILE A 136 14.68 3.91 0.86
N LEU A 137 15.74 3.22 1.29
CA LEU A 137 16.76 3.82 2.14
C LEU A 137 17.60 4.89 1.41
N GLY A 138 17.74 4.76 0.09
CA GLY A 138 18.42 5.73 -0.77
C GLY A 138 17.50 6.77 -1.43
N ALA A 139 16.18 6.68 -1.21
CA ALA A 139 15.20 7.61 -1.77
C ALA A 139 15.36 9.00 -1.16
N ASP A 140 15.04 10.02 -1.96
CA ASP A 140 15.01 11.40 -1.48
C ASP A 140 13.74 11.63 -0.64
N GLU A 141 12.63 11.01 -1.05
CA GLU A 141 11.33 11.07 -0.36
C GLU A 141 10.56 9.75 -0.52
N VAL A 142 9.71 9.42 0.45
CA VAL A 142 8.86 8.21 0.43
C VAL A 142 7.44 8.59 0.86
N PHE A 143 6.46 8.11 0.10
CA PHE A 143 5.04 8.38 0.31
C PHE A 143 4.25 7.07 0.38
N VAL A 144 3.16 7.12 1.14
CA VAL A 144 2.15 6.06 1.14
C VAL A 144 0.85 6.60 0.56
N ASP A 145 0.27 5.89 -0.41
CA ASP A 145 -1.01 6.28 -0.99
C ASP A 145 -2.17 5.54 -0.33
N VAL A 146 -2.98 6.29 0.43
CA VAL A 146 -4.19 5.77 1.05
C VAL A 146 -5.40 6.52 0.52
N PHE A 147 -6.38 5.77 0.02
CA PHE A 147 -7.70 6.34 -0.27
C PHE A 147 -8.47 6.64 1.04
N TRP A 148 -8.19 5.86 2.09
CA TRP A 148 -8.74 6.03 3.42
C TRP A 148 -7.68 6.61 4.35
N VAL A 149 -7.74 7.91 4.56
CA VAL A 149 -6.96 8.61 5.58
C VAL A 149 -7.92 8.90 6.73
N GLY A 150 -7.83 8.11 7.80
CA GLY A 150 -8.56 8.31 9.05
C GLY A 150 -7.64 7.90 10.19
N CYS A 151 -6.98 8.87 10.82
CA CYS A 151 -6.23 8.62 12.04
C CYS A 151 -7.23 8.54 13.20
N GLY A 152 -7.96 7.43 13.28
CA GLY A 152 -8.68 7.08 14.51
C GLY A 152 -7.65 6.61 15.53
N LYS A 153 -7.07 7.54 16.29
CA LYS A 153 -6.51 7.17 17.59
C LYS A 153 -7.69 6.78 18.48
N SER A 154 -7.93 5.48 18.61
CA SER A 154 -8.66 4.91 19.74
C SER A 154 -7.70 4.23 20.71
#